data_AF-A0A6J1I9A3-F1
#
_entry.id   AF-A0A6J1I9A3-F1
#
_cell.length_a   1.000
_cell.length_b   1.000
_cell.length_c   1.000
_cell.angle_alpha   90.00
_cell.angle_beta   90.00
_cell.angle_gamma   90.00
#
_symmetry.space_group_name_H-M   'P 1'
#
loop_
_entity.id
_entity.type
_entity.pdbx_description
1 polymer ?
#
loop_
_entity_poly.entity_id
_entity_poly.type
_entity_poly.pdbx_seq_one_letter_code
_entity_poly.pdbx_strand_id
1 'polypeptide(L)'
;MQNQENLDADGKVESVISIQAPDYDSWDTFGDDEIMQQKSAIFVQEAEKVPFVGDKEPLSSLEAEYKSGSPILLEKIKVLSGQYAAIRRTRGDGNCFLRSFMFSYLEHILESQDTAEVDRIKINVENCRKTLRSLGYTEITFEDFFELFLEQLESALQGNENSISHDELVLRSRDQSISDYVVMFFRFVTSGEIQKRSEFFEPFIMGLTHGTVDQFCKSAVEPMGEESDHVHIIALSDALGVPIRVLYLDRSSCDSGCISVNHHDFVPASSDVSGASFGSEIKIPFITLLYRPGHYDILYPK
;
A
#
# COMPACT_ATOMS: atom_id res chain seq x y z
N MET A 1 30.14 -54.39 48.10
CA MET A 1 31.26 -55.32 48.37
C MET A 1 32.54 -54.60 47.98
N GLN A 2 33.40 -54.40 48.99
CA GLN A 2 34.87 -54.20 48.99
C GLN A 2 35.58 -54.46 47.64
N ASN A 3 36.65 -53.79 47.20
CA ASN A 3 37.68 -52.87 47.75
C ASN A 3 38.28 -52.17 46.49
N GLN A 4 39.05 -51.08 46.52
CA GLN A 4 40.31 -50.91 47.23
C GLN A 4 40.84 -49.49 46.98
N GLU A 5 41.24 -48.79 48.04
CA GLU A 5 42.01 -47.55 47.97
C GLU A 5 43.46 -47.87 47.58
N ASN A 6 44.01 -47.11 46.65
CA ASN A 6 45.45 -46.87 46.52
C ASN A 6 45.64 -45.35 46.48
N LEU A 7 46.19 -44.81 47.57
CA LEU A 7 46.79 -43.49 47.61
C LEU A 7 48.23 -43.63 47.16
N ASP A 8 48.64 -42.85 46.18
CA ASP A 8 50.05 -42.58 45.91
C ASP A 8 50.33 -41.09 45.99
N ALA A 9 51.50 -40.80 46.53
CA ALA A 9 51.95 -39.53 47.05
C ALA A 9 52.62 -38.69 45.97
N ASP A 10 51.86 -37.80 45.33
CA ASP A 10 52.35 -36.44 45.00
C ASP A 10 51.15 -35.60 44.56
N GLY A 11 50.94 -34.47 45.24
CA GLY A 11 49.74 -33.65 45.11
C GLY A 11 49.66 -32.91 43.77
N LYS A 12 49.13 -33.55 42.72
CA LYS A 12 48.59 -32.90 41.53
C LYS A 12 47.35 -33.63 41.01
N VAL A 13 46.19 -33.00 41.18
CA VAL A 13 44.96 -33.40 40.48
C VAL A 13 45.01 -32.83 39.07
N GLU A 14 45.49 -33.62 38.12
CA GLU A 14 45.14 -33.47 36.71
C GLU A 14 44.03 -34.47 36.39
N SER A 15 42.79 -34.00 36.27
CA SER A 15 41.74 -34.73 35.56
C SER A 15 40.85 -33.76 34.80
N VAL A 16 41.26 -33.52 33.56
CA VAL A 16 40.46 -33.18 32.37
C VAL A 16 39.01 -32.82 32.67
N ILE A 17 38.74 -31.51 32.80
CA ILE A 17 37.39 -31.00 32.62
C ILE A 17 37.08 -31.16 31.13
N SER A 18 36.22 -32.12 30.80
CA SER A 18 35.58 -32.17 29.48
C SER A 18 34.79 -30.87 29.32
N ILE A 19 35.37 -29.92 28.58
CA ILE A 19 34.63 -28.77 28.07
C ILE A 19 33.67 -29.36 27.05
N GLN A 20 32.43 -29.63 27.45
CA GLN A 20 31.35 -29.73 26.49
C GLN A 20 31.26 -28.36 25.82
N ALA A 21 31.72 -28.30 24.56
CA ALA A 21 31.44 -27.19 23.70
C ALA A 21 29.91 -26.99 23.71
N PRO A 22 29.41 -25.76 23.87
CA PRO A 22 27.98 -25.53 23.70
C PRO A 22 27.62 -25.97 22.29
N ASP A 23 26.58 -26.80 22.19
CA ASP A 23 26.02 -27.30 20.94
C ASP A 23 25.81 -26.11 20.01
N TYR A 24 26.61 -26.06 18.94
CA TYR A 24 26.56 -25.01 17.93
C TYR A 24 25.40 -25.22 16.94
N ASP A 25 24.41 -26.04 17.31
CA ASP A 25 23.24 -26.38 16.48
C ASP A 25 21.97 -25.62 16.88
N SER A 26 22.02 -24.73 17.87
CA SER A 26 20.85 -23.93 18.30
C SER A 26 20.69 -22.60 17.54
N TRP A 27 21.07 -22.55 16.26
CA TRP A 27 20.78 -21.42 15.37
C TRP A 27 19.83 -21.79 14.23
N ASP A 28 19.58 -23.08 14.01
CA ASP A 28 18.68 -23.59 12.97
C ASP A 28 17.30 -23.90 13.57
N THR A 29 16.58 -22.88 14.02
CA THR A 29 15.09 -22.79 14.10
C THR A 29 14.68 -21.70 15.09
N PHE A 30 14.78 -20.43 14.70
CA PHE A 30 13.62 -19.59 15.00
C PHE A 30 12.53 -20.11 14.07
N GLY A 31 11.53 -20.78 14.62
CA GLY A 31 10.45 -21.32 13.80
C GLY A 31 9.81 -20.17 13.03
N ASP A 32 9.54 -20.35 11.73
CA ASP A 32 8.82 -19.35 10.93
C ASP A 32 7.51 -18.93 11.61
N ASP A 33 6.91 -19.83 12.40
CA ASP A 33 5.75 -19.59 13.25
C ASP A 33 6.01 -18.56 14.37
N GLU A 34 7.17 -18.60 15.03
CA GLU A 34 7.54 -17.64 16.08
C GLU A 34 7.83 -16.26 15.48
N ILE A 35 8.45 -16.22 14.29
CA ILE A 35 8.66 -14.97 13.55
C ILE A 35 7.31 -14.39 13.07
N MET A 36 6.40 -15.21 12.57
CA MET A 36 5.04 -14.79 12.19
C MET A 36 4.23 -14.34 13.41
N GLN A 37 4.34 -15.02 14.55
CA GLN A 37 3.68 -14.61 15.79
C GLN A 37 4.25 -13.29 16.31
N GLN A 38 5.56 -13.09 16.26
CA GLN A 38 6.17 -11.84 16.68
C GLN A 38 5.80 -10.69 15.75
N LYS A 39 5.85 -10.89 14.42
CA LYS A 39 5.38 -9.90 13.45
C LYS A 39 3.92 -9.55 13.67
N SER A 40 3.05 -10.54 13.78
CA SER A 40 1.61 -10.31 13.99
C SER A 40 1.34 -9.61 15.33
N ALA A 41 2.04 -9.96 16.41
CA ALA A 41 1.88 -9.31 17.72
C ALA A 41 2.29 -7.83 17.70
N ILE A 42 3.40 -7.48 17.01
CA ILE A 42 3.84 -6.09 16.86
C ILE A 42 2.83 -5.30 16.02
N PHE A 43 2.43 -5.85 14.87
CA PHE A 43 1.45 -5.20 13.98
C PHE A 43 0.09 -5.03 14.66
N VAL A 44 -0.42 -6.03 15.38
CA VAL A 44 -1.73 -5.95 16.08
C VAL A 44 -1.69 -4.91 17.20
N GLN A 45 -0.65 -4.89 18.04
CA GLN A 45 -0.56 -3.94 19.17
C GLN A 45 -0.42 -2.47 18.74
N GLU A 46 0.14 -2.22 17.55
CA GLU A 46 0.28 -0.89 16.98
C GLU A 46 -0.93 -0.50 16.11
N ALA A 47 -1.52 -1.48 15.40
CA ALA A 47 -2.72 -1.32 14.60
C ALA A 47 -3.98 -1.02 15.44
N GLU A 48 -4.14 -1.60 16.63
CA GLU A 48 -5.29 -1.33 17.51
C GLU A 48 -5.37 0.16 17.94
N LYS A 49 -4.27 0.92 17.84
CA LYS A 49 -4.21 2.31 18.29
C LYS A 49 -4.57 3.34 17.21
N VAL A 50 -4.54 2.97 15.93
CA VAL A 50 -4.73 3.90 14.81
C VAL A 50 -5.71 3.30 13.82
N PRO A 51 -6.84 3.95 13.47
CA PRO A 51 -7.79 3.40 12.50
C PRO A 51 -7.16 3.22 11.12
N PHE A 52 -7.72 2.34 10.26
CA PHE A 52 -7.24 2.16 8.88
C PHE A 52 -7.22 3.48 8.09
N VAL A 53 -8.23 4.32 8.31
CA VAL A 53 -8.38 5.65 7.73
C VAL A 53 -8.65 6.64 8.85
N GLY A 54 -7.78 7.63 9.01
CA GLY A 54 -7.87 8.69 10.01
C GLY A 54 -8.98 9.71 9.74
N ASP A 55 -9.15 10.66 10.64
CA ASP A 55 -9.99 11.83 10.41
C ASP A 55 -9.28 12.84 9.50
N LYS A 56 -10.03 13.80 8.97
CA LYS A 56 -9.48 14.90 8.16
C LYS A 56 -8.81 15.89 9.10
N GLU A 57 -7.50 16.07 8.96
CA GLU A 57 -6.66 16.91 9.80
C GLU A 57 -6.15 18.15 9.04
N PRO A 58 -5.95 19.30 9.69
CA PRO A 58 -5.25 20.42 9.07
C PRO A 58 -3.77 20.07 8.82
N LEU A 59 -3.16 20.60 7.76
CA LEU A 59 -1.73 20.37 7.47
C LEU A 59 -0.75 20.86 8.55
N SER A 60 -1.22 21.71 9.48
CA SER A 60 -0.44 22.06 10.67
C SER A 60 -0.16 20.86 11.58
N SER A 61 -0.96 19.78 11.53
CA SER A 61 -0.65 18.53 12.22
C SER A 61 0.61 17.87 11.64
N LEU A 62 0.72 17.83 10.31
CA LEU A 62 1.91 17.34 9.61
C LEU A 62 3.13 18.23 9.91
N GLU A 63 2.98 19.56 9.90
CA GLU A 63 4.09 20.46 10.26
C GLU A 63 4.58 20.18 11.69
N ALA A 64 3.66 19.94 12.64
CA ALA A 64 4.01 19.65 14.03
C ALA A 64 4.89 18.40 14.19
N GLU A 65 4.69 17.36 13.38
CA GLU A 65 5.50 16.14 13.39
C GLU A 65 6.96 16.39 12.99
N TYR A 66 7.17 17.32 12.06
CA TYR A 66 8.50 17.62 11.54
C TYR A 66 9.17 18.83 12.20
N LYS A 67 8.56 19.43 13.24
CA LYS A 67 9.11 20.62 13.95
C LYS A 67 10.55 20.43 14.46
N SER A 68 10.87 19.22 14.90
CA SER A 68 12.23 18.86 15.36
C SER A 68 13.03 18.09 14.30
N GLY A 69 12.51 18.01 13.07
CA GLY A 69 13.05 17.22 11.97
C GLY A 69 13.91 18.04 11.00
N SER A 70 13.96 17.60 9.74
CA SER A 70 14.74 18.25 8.70
C SER A 70 14.15 19.62 8.31
N PRO A 71 14.94 20.70 8.29
CA PRO A 71 14.49 22.01 7.81
C PRO A 71 13.94 21.99 6.38
N ILE A 72 14.50 21.12 5.52
CA ILE A 72 14.04 20.95 4.13
C ILE A 72 12.60 20.42 4.10
N LEU A 73 12.28 19.43 4.95
CA LEU A 73 10.94 18.85 5.01
C LEU A 73 9.93 19.87 5.54
N LEU A 74 10.31 20.65 6.57
CA LEU A 74 9.47 21.73 7.09
C LEU A 74 9.14 22.76 6.02
N GLU A 75 10.12 23.18 5.23
CA GLU A 75 9.89 24.16 4.18
C GLU A 75 9.02 23.59 3.03
N LYS A 76 9.21 22.31 2.67
CA LYS A 76 8.30 21.60 1.76
C LYS A 76 6.87 21.53 2.32
N ILE A 77 6.70 21.27 3.60
CA ILE A 77 5.37 21.25 4.26
C ILE A 77 4.73 22.64 4.23
N LYS A 78 5.50 23.72 4.39
CA LYS A 78 4.97 25.09 4.21
C LYS A 78 4.50 25.33 2.79
N VAL A 79 5.26 24.90 1.79
CA VAL A 79 4.85 24.97 0.37
C VAL A 79 3.56 24.17 0.13
N LEU A 80 3.47 22.96 0.68
CA LEU A 80 2.25 22.13 0.64
C LEU A 80 1.06 22.84 1.29
N SER A 81 1.27 23.46 2.46
CA SER A 81 0.25 24.20 3.20
C SER A 81 -0.25 25.44 2.44
N GLY A 82 0.47 25.89 1.42
CA GLY A 82 0.01 26.90 0.47
C GLY A 82 -1.09 26.40 -0.46
N GLN A 83 -1.00 25.15 -0.90
CA GLN A 83 -1.82 24.55 -1.97
C GLN A 83 -2.91 23.59 -1.47
N TYR A 84 -2.69 22.97 -0.31
CA TYR A 84 -3.56 21.95 0.27
C TYR A 84 -4.12 22.43 1.62
N ALA A 85 -5.36 22.05 1.92
CA ALA A 85 -6.08 22.46 3.12
C ALA A 85 -5.93 21.44 4.26
N ALA A 86 -5.97 20.15 3.90
CA ALA A 86 -6.04 19.07 4.86
C ALA A 86 -5.30 17.81 4.39
N ILE A 87 -5.03 16.93 5.34
CA ILE A 87 -4.49 15.58 5.16
C ILE A 87 -5.41 14.59 5.85
N ARG A 88 -5.53 13.39 5.30
CA ARG A 88 -6.13 12.25 6.01
C ARG A 88 -5.15 11.09 5.99
N ARG A 89 -4.81 10.62 7.18
CA ARG A 89 -3.81 9.57 7.37
C ARG A 89 -4.38 8.21 7.08
N THR A 90 -3.54 7.29 6.63
CA THR A 90 -3.88 5.86 6.60
C THR A 90 -2.97 5.07 7.53
N ARG A 91 -3.40 3.89 7.95
CA ARG A 91 -2.58 3.02 8.78
C ARG A 91 -1.37 2.52 7.99
N GLY A 92 -0.18 2.55 8.61
CA GLY A 92 1.05 1.99 8.04
C GLY A 92 1.11 0.47 8.18
N ASP A 93 0.25 -0.24 7.46
CA ASP A 93 0.15 -1.71 7.49
C ASP A 93 0.55 -2.36 6.15
N GLY A 94 1.31 -1.64 5.32
CA GLY A 94 1.69 -2.05 3.97
C GLY A 94 0.60 -1.83 2.90
N ASN A 95 -0.65 -1.56 3.29
CA ASN A 95 -1.77 -1.34 2.35
C ASN A 95 -2.07 0.16 2.13
N CYS A 96 -1.28 1.07 2.70
CA CYS A 96 -1.57 2.51 2.76
C CYS A 96 -1.88 3.16 1.41
N PHE A 97 -1.19 2.77 0.31
CA PHE A 97 -1.52 3.26 -1.04
C PHE A 97 -2.93 2.86 -1.47
N LEU A 98 -3.24 1.57 -1.44
CA LEU A 98 -4.54 1.02 -1.86
C LEU A 98 -5.67 1.51 -0.96
N ARG A 99 -5.41 1.63 0.34
CA ARG A 99 -6.34 2.19 1.34
C ARG A 99 -6.62 3.68 1.09
N SER A 100 -5.58 4.45 0.76
CA SER A 100 -5.71 5.87 0.42
C SER A 100 -6.47 6.06 -0.89
N PHE A 101 -6.15 5.25 -1.90
CA PHE A 101 -6.87 5.24 -3.18
C PHE A 101 -8.35 4.89 -3.00
N MET A 102 -8.65 3.81 -2.25
CA MET A 102 -10.00 3.38 -1.91
C MET A 102 -10.83 4.54 -1.37
N PHE A 103 -10.36 5.14 -0.28
CA PHE A 103 -11.11 6.17 0.41
C PHE A 103 -11.22 7.44 -0.45
N SER A 104 -10.12 7.89 -1.05
CA SER A 104 -10.13 9.10 -1.88
C SER A 104 -11.04 8.97 -3.11
N TYR A 105 -11.10 7.79 -3.73
CA TYR A 105 -11.98 7.55 -4.88
C TYR A 105 -13.45 7.51 -4.45
N LEU A 106 -13.80 6.75 -3.42
CA LEU A 106 -15.18 6.66 -2.94
C LEU A 106 -15.68 7.99 -2.36
N GLU A 107 -14.84 8.73 -1.65
CA GLU A 107 -15.17 10.07 -1.14
C GLU A 107 -15.40 11.05 -2.30
N HIS A 108 -14.58 10.97 -3.37
CA HIS A 108 -14.81 11.77 -4.57
C HIS A 108 -16.18 11.49 -5.20
N ILE A 109 -16.56 10.22 -5.38
CA ILE A 109 -17.87 9.84 -5.93
C ILE A 109 -19.01 10.29 -5.01
N LEU A 110 -18.84 10.16 -3.69
CA LEU A 110 -19.80 10.61 -2.70
C LEU A 110 -20.02 12.14 -2.77
N GLU A 111 -18.97 12.93 -2.96
CA GLU A 111 -19.05 14.39 -3.01
C GLU A 111 -19.51 14.90 -4.39
N SER A 112 -19.02 14.32 -5.48
CA SER A 112 -19.29 14.76 -6.85
C SER A 112 -20.62 14.25 -7.40
N GLN A 113 -21.09 13.10 -6.90
CA GLN A 113 -22.24 12.37 -7.42
C GLN A 113 -22.13 12.08 -8.92
N ASP A 114 -20.90 11.84 -9.40
CA ASP A 114 -20.60 11.60 -10.80
C ASP A 114 -21.01 10.18 -11.22
N THR A 115 -22.25 10.06 -11.70
CA THR A 115 -22.79 8.80 -12.20
C THR A 115 -22.11 8.33 -13.48
N ALA A 116 -21.58 9.24 -14.30
CA ALA A 116 -20.88 8.89 -15.53
C ALA A 116 -19.52 8.23 -15.23
N GLU A 117 -18.81 8.72 -14.22
CA GLU A 117 -17.59 8.08 -13.72
C GLU A 117 -17.89 6.70 -13.11
N VAL A 118 -18.98 6.55 -12.36
CA VAL A 118 -19.42 5.24 -11.84
C VAL A 118 -19.71 4.24 -12.97
N ASP A 119 -20.47 4.64 -13.98
CA ASP A 119 -20.77 3.77 -15.13
C ASP A 119 -19.48 3.39 -15.89
N ARG A 120 -18.57 4.36 -16.07
CA ARG A 120 -17.27 4.14 -16.72
C ARG A 120 -16.42 3.15 -15.95
N ILE A 121 -16.27 3.31 -14.63
CA ILE A 121 -15.42 2.40 -13.85
C ILE A 121 -16.02 1.00 -13.77
N LYS A 122 -17.35 0.83 -13.73
CA LYS A 122 -18.00 -0.49 -13.77
C LYS A 122 -17.61 -1.28 -15.02
N ILE A 123 -17.51 -0.63 -16.17
CA ILE A 123 -17.02 -1.25 -17.41
C ILE A 123 -15.57 -1.71 -17.24
N ASN A 124 -14.71 -0.88 -16.65
CA ASN A 124 -13.31 -1.24 -16.41
C ASN A 124 -13.16 -2.36 -15.39
N VAL A 125 -13.96 -2.39 -14.33
CA VAL A 125 -14.01 -3.48 -13.34
C VAL A 125 -14.35 -4.80 -14.03
N GLU A 126 -15.36 -4.83 -14.90
CA GLU A 126 -15.71 -6.04 -15.65
C GLU A 126 -14.60 -6.46 -16.64
N ASN A 127 -13.88 -5.50 -17.24
CA ASN A 127 -12.71 -5.81 -18.07
C ASN A 127 -11.55 -6.39 -17.24
N CYS A 128 -11.33 -5.92 -16.01
CA CYS A 128 -10.35 -6.49 -15.08
C CYS A 128 -10.75 -7.92 -14.70
N ARG A 129 -12.05 -8.14 -14.42
CA ARG A 129 -12.61 -9.47 -14.14
C ARG A 129 -12.35 -10.46 -15.28
N LYS A 130 -12.60 -10.05 -16.53
CA LYS A 130 -12.29 -10.85 -17.73
C LYS A 130 -10.80 -11.12 -17.87
N THR A 131 -9.96 -10.13 -17.58
CA THR A 131 -8.49 -10.27 -17.64
C THR A 131 -8.01 -11.36 -16.69
N LEU A 132 -8.44 -11.34 -15.42
CA LEU A 132 -8.08 -12.37 -14.44
C LEU A 132 -8.51 -13.79 -14.89
N ARG A 133 -9.73 -13.93 -15.41
CA ARG A 133 -10.19 -15.22 -15.97
C ARG A 133 -9.32 -15.70 -17.14
N SER A 134 -8.92 -14.78 -18.03
CA SER A 134 -8.05 -15.12 -19.16
C SER A 134 -6.63 -15.53 -18.75
N LEU A 135 -6.17 -15.03 -17.59
CA LEU A 135 -4.89 -15.40 -16.98
C LEU A 135 -4.97 -16.72 -16.17
N GLY A 136 -6.16 -17.33 -16.07
CA GLY A 136 -6.36 -18.62 -15.42
C GLY A 136 -6.79 -18.55 -13.95
N TYR A 137 -7.11 -17.37 -13.42
CA TYR A 137 -7.70 -17.26 -12.08
C TYR A 137 -9.12 -17.85 -12.08
N THR A 138 -9.44 -18.62 -11.05
CA THR A 138 -10.78 -19.19 -10.88
C THR A 138 -11.72 -18.13 -10.28
N GLU A 139 -12.91 -17.93 -10.86
CA GLU A 139 -13.81 -16.82 -10.50
C GLU A 139 -14.14 -16.76 -8.99
N ILE A 140 -14.41 -17.92 -8.37
CA ILE A 140 -14.67 -18.05 -6.93
C ILE A 140 -13.54 -17.53 -6.01
N THR A 141 -12.32 -17.35 -6.54
CA THR A 141 -11.19 -16.86 -5.74
C THR A 141 -11.18 -15.34 -5.56
N PHE A 142 -11.92 -14.60 -6.40
CA PHE A 142 -11.92 -13.14 -6.36
C PHE A 142 -13.31 -12.50 -6.49
N GLU A 143 -14.37 -13.27 -6.78
CA GLU A 143 -15.71 -12.74 -7.05
C GLU A 143 -16.24 -11.84 -5.92
N ASP A 144 -16.13 -12.29 -4.67
CA ASP A 144 -16.58 -11.55 -3.48
C ASP A 144 -15.89 -10.17 -3.35
N PHE A 145 -14.60 -10.08 -3.69
CA PHE A 145 -13.87 -8.81 -3.62
C PHE A 145 -14.40 -7.81 -4.65
N PHE A 146 -14.69 -8.28 -5.86
CA PHE A 146 -15.25 -7.45 -6.93
C PHE A 146 -16.67 -7.00 -6.59
N GLU A 147 -17.50 -7.90 -6.09
CA GLU A 147 -18.88 -7.59 -5.69
C GLU A 147 -18.92 -6.56 -4.57
N LEU A 148 -18.08 -6.73 -3.54
CA LEU A 148 -18.04 -5.80 -2.42
C LEU A 148 -17.59 -4.40 -2.84
N PHE A 149 -16.58 -4.28 -3.72
CA PHE A 149 -16.17 -2.97 -4.23
C PHE A 149 -17.30 -2.29 -5.01
N LEU A 150 -18.00 -3.04 -5.87
CA LEU A 150 -19.13 -2.52 -6.63
C LEU A 150 -20.27 -2.08 -5.71
N GLU A 151 -20.54 -2.80 -4.63
CA GLU A 151 -21.50 -2.40 -3.60
C GLU A 151 -21.09 -1.07 -2.95
N GLN A 152 -19.82 -0.92 -2.53
CA GLN A 152 -19.36 0.33 -1.90
C GLN A 152 -19.44 1.52 -2.87
N LEU A 153 -19.14 1.28 -4.14
CA LEU A 153 -19.24 2.28 -5.20
C LEU A 153 -20.69 2.72 -5.44
N GLU A 154 -21.64 1.78 -5.47
CA GLU A 154 -23.06 2.08 -5.60
C GLU A 154 -23.60 2.81 -4.38
N SER A 155 -23.24 2.37 -3.17
CA SER A 155 -23.62 3.02 -1.91
C SER A 155 -23.16 4.48 -1.83
N ALA A 156 -22.06 4.87 -2.49
CA ALA A 156 -21.59 6.25 -2.53
C ALA A 156 -22.49 7.20 -3.35
N LEU A 157 -23.31 6.67 -4.27
CA LEU A 157 -24.30 7.48 -4.99
C LEU A 157 -25.56 7.67 -4.14
N GLN A 158 -26.06 8.89 -4.09
CA GLN A 158 -27.27 9.28 -3.39
C GLN A 158 -28.52 8.93 -4.21
N GLY A 159 -29.62 8.61 -3.51
CA GLY A 159 -30.92 8.35 -4.12
C GLY A 159 -31.22 6.87 -4.38
N ASN A 160 -30.35 5.96 -3.92
CA ASN A 160 -30.64 4.54 -3.82
C ASN A 160 -31.01 4.15 -2.37
N GLU A 161 -31.58 2.96 -2.18
CA GLU A 161 -32.00 2.50 -0.84
C GLU A 161 -30.81 2.30 0.12
N ASN A 162 -29.61 2.06 -0.42
CA ASN A 162 -28.39 1.75 0.31
C ASN A 162 -27.39 2.92 0.33
N SER A 163 -27.86 4.16 0.12
CA SER A 163 -26.99 5.34 0.06
C SER A 163 -26.35 5.58 1.42
N ILE A 164 -25.05 5.88 1.44
CA ILE A 164 -24.33 6.13 2.67
C ILE A 164 -24.04 7.63 2.86
N SER A 165 -23.90 8.03 4.11
CA SER A 165 -23.35 9.33 4.46
C SER A 165 -21.82 9.31 4.41
N HIS A 166 -21.20 10.49 4.52
CA HIS A 166 -19.75 10.60 4.67
C HIS A 166 -19.24 9.89 5.92
N ASP A 167 -19.93 10.03 7.05
CA ASP A 167 -19.58 9.35 8.30
C ASP A 167 -19.63 7.83 8.15
N GLU A 168 -20.64 7.31 7.45
CA GLU A 168 -20.76 5.87 7.18
C GLU A 168 -19.66 5.38 6.24
N LEU A 169 -19.26 6.16 5.22
CA LEU A 169 -18.10 5.85 4.38
C LEU A 169 -16.82 5.72 5.23
N VAL A 170 -16.61 6.61 6.19
CA VAL A 170 -15.48 6.54 7.14
C VAL A 170 -15.57 5.28 7.99
N LEU A 171 -16.75 4.95 8.53
CA LEU A 171 -16.95 3.75 9.35
C LEU A 171 -16.67 2.47 8.55
N ARG A 172 -17.23 2.34 7.34
CA ARG A 172 -16.97 1.18 6.45
C ARG A 172 -15.51 1.07 6.05
N SER A 173 -14.84 2.20 5.81
CA SER A 173 -13.41 2.20 5.47
C SER A 173 -12.51 1.82 6.65
N ARG A 174 -13.04 1.89 7.89
CA ARG A 174 -12.39 1.43 9.14
C ARG A 174 -12.79 0.02 9.54
N ASP A 175 -13.88 -0.52 9.00
CA ASP A 175 -14.26 -1.90 9.20
C ASP A 175 -13.28 -2.82 8.48
N GLN A 176 -12.73 -3.80 9.20
CA GLN A 176 -11.70 -4.67 8.65
C GLN A 176 -12.22 -5.53 7.50
N SER A 177 -13.44 -6.08 7.62
CA SER A 177 -13.99 -6.96 6.61
C SER A 177 -14.25 -6.22 5.30
N ILE A 178 -14.72 -4.97 5.38
CA ILE A 178 -14.97 -4.15 4.18
C ILE A 178 -13.66 -3.62 3.61
N SER A 179 -12.85 -2.97 4.46
CA SER A 179 -11.62 -2.29 4.04
C SER A 179 -10.60 -3.25 3.44
N ASP A 180 -10.36 -4.41 4.09
CA ASP A 180 -9.37 -5.38 3.57
C ASP A 180 -9.88 -6.07 2.30
N TYR A 181 -11.18 -6.36 2.16
CA TYR A 181 -11.73 -6.97 0.94
C TYR A 181 -11.63 -6.02 -0.27
N VAL A 182 -11.89 -4.73 -0.06
CA VAL A 182 -11.74 -3.73 -1.13
C VAL A 182 -10.25 -3.52 -1.47
N VAL A 183 -9.34 -3.59 -0.49
CA VAL A 183 -7.90 -3.62 -0.76
C VAL A 183 -7.53 -4.86 -1.60
N MET A 184 -8.04 -6.05 -1.26
CA MET A 184 -7.81 -7.27 -2.04
C MET A 184 -8.31 -7.15 -3.48
N PHE A 185 -9.47 -6.53 -3.69
CA PHE A 185 -9.96 -6.20 -5.03
C PHE A 185 -8.91 -5.41 -5.83
N PHE A 186 -8.36 -4.33 -5.25
CA PHE A 186 -7.33 -3.55 -5.94
C PHE A 186 -6.03 -4.32 -6.16
N ARG A 187 -5.62 -5.21 -5.23
CA ARG A 187 -4.45 -6.09 -5.41
C ARG A 187 -4.63 -7.02 -6.61
N PHE A 188 -5.79 -7.66 -6.74
CA PHE A 188 -6.09 -8.53 -7.88
C PHE A 188 -6.16 -7.75 -9.20
N VAL A 189 -6.81 -6.58 -9.22
CA VAL A 189 -6.83 -5.70 -10.40
C VAL A 189 -5.40 -5.33 -10.83
N THR A 190 -4.57 -4.93 -9.87
CA THR A 190 -3.17 -4.56 -10.11
C THR A 190 -2.38 -5.75 -10.66
N SER A 191 -2.47 -6.92 -10.03
CA SER A 191 -1.79 -8.15 -10.48
C SER A 191 -2.21 -8.54 -11.90
N GLY A 192 -3.51 -8.49 -12.19
CA GLY A 192 -4.05 -8.82 -13.51
C GLY A 192 -3.53 -7.89 -14.60
N GLU A 193 -3.46 -6.58 -14.34
CA GLU A 193 -2.96 -5.61 -15.32
C GLU A 193 -1.44 -5.72 -15.53
N ILE A 194 -0.67 -6.00 -14.47
CA ILE A 194 0.77 -6.26 -14.57
C ILE A 194 1.03 -7.50 -15.44
N GLN A 195 0.33 -8.60 -15.19
CA GLN A 195 0.50 -9.84 -15.96
C GLN A 195 0.04 -9.72 -17.41
N LYS A 196 -1.07 -9.00 -17.65
CA LYS A 196 -1.57 -8.72 -19.00
C LYS A 196 -0.58 -7.93 -19.85
N ARG A 197 0.19 -7.03 -19.24
CA ARG A 197 1.24 -6.24 -19.88
C ARG A 197 2.64 -6.67 -19.40
N SER A 198 2.87 -7.97 -19.29
CA SER A 198 4.12 -8.53 -18.76
C SER A 198 5.38 -7.98 -19.45
N GLU A 199 5.39 -7.94 -20.78
CA GLU A 199 6.52 -7.42 -21.57
C GLU A 199 6.86 -5.96 -21.25
N PHE A 200 5.86 -5.14 -20.93
CA PHE A 200 6.06 -3.74 -20.54
C PHE A 200 6.61 -3.62 -19.12
N PHE A 201 6.10 -4.42 -18.17
CA PHE A 201 6.49 -4.32 -16.77
C PHE A 201 7.78 -5.08 -16.42
N GLU A 202 8.16 -6.09 -17.21
CA GLU A 202 9.30 -6.97 -16.94
C GLU A 202 10.62 -6.22 -16.69
N PRO A 203 11.05 -5.22 -17.49
CA PRO A 203 12.31 -4.52 -17.23
C PRO A 203 12.33 -3.77 -15.90
N PHE A 204 11.18 -3.22 -15.49
CA PHE A 204 11.04 -2.50 -14.22
C PHE A 204 11.05 -3.49 -13.04
N ILE A 205 10.33 -4.60 -13.17
CA ILE A 205 10.27 -5.66 -12.16
C ILE A 205 11.65 -6.30 -11.97
N MET A 206 12.41 -6.55 -13.04
CA MET A 206 13.79 -7.06 -12.98
C MET A 206 14.74 -6.11 -12.24
N GLY A 207 14.49 -4.80 -12.32
CA GLY A 207 15.27 -3.78 -11.61
C GLY A 207 14.93 -3.70 -10.12
N LEU A 208 13.69 -4.00 -9.73
CA LEU A 208 13.23 -4.02 -8.33
C LEU A 208 13.53 -5.36 -7.65
N THR A 209 13.35 -6.45 -8.38
CA THR A 209 13.46 -7.84 -7.92
C THR A 209 14.17 -8.67 -8.98
N HIS A 210 15.04 -9.60 -8.61
CA HIS A 210 15.66 -10.52 -9.57
C HIS A 210 14.71 -11.67 -10.01
N GLY A 211 13.38 -11.41 -10.04
CA GLY A 211 12.33 -12.41 -10.30
C GLY A 211 11.53 -12.14 -11.57
N THR A 212 10.64 -13.08 -11.92
CA THR A 212 9.71 -12.95 -13.04
C THR A 212 8.49 -12.10 -12.67
N VAL A 213 7.74 -11.64 -13.69
CA VAL A 213 6.47 -10.92 -13.48
C VAL A 213 5.48 -11.73 -12.63
N ASP A 214 5.34 -13.02 -12.91
CA ASP A 214 4.47 -13.93 -12.14
C ASP A 214 4.91 -14.05 -10.67
N GLN A 215 6.21 -14.19 -10.42
CA GLN A 215 6.76 -14.23 -9.07
C GLN A 215 6.51 -12.93 -8.32
N PHE A 216 6.76 -11.79 -8.96
CA PHE A 216 6.52 -10.48 -8.39
C PHE A 216 5.05 -10.28 -8.02
N CYS A 217 4.12 -10.65 -8.89
CA CYS A 217 2.69 -10.57 -8.60
C CYS A 217 2.31 -11.41 -7.36
N LYS A 218 2.77 -12.65 -7.29
CA LYS A 218 2.44 -13.58 -6.19
C LYS A 218 3.10 -13.23 -4.87
N SER A 219 4.27 -12.58 -4.87
CA SER A 219 5.01 -12.28 -3.65
C SER A 219 4.87 -10.83 -3.16
N ALA A 220 4.60 -9.87 -4.04
CA ALA A 220 4.67 -8.44 -3.74
C ALA A 220 3.44 -7.62 -4.17
N VAL A 221 2.47 -8.22 -4.87
CA VAL A 221 1.25 -7.51 -5.32
C VAL A 221 0.01 -8.11 -4.65
N GLU A 222 -0.19 -9.41 -4.78
CA GLU A 222 -1.39 -10.12 -4.29
C GLU A 222 -1.46 -10.25 -2.76
N PRO A 223 -0.35 -10.52 -2.03
CA PRO A 223 -0.43 -10.68 -0.58
C PRO A 223 -0.79 -9.36 0.13
N MET A 224 -1.62 -9.46 1.17
CA MET A 224 -1.92 -8.34 2.07
C MET A 224 -0.67 -7.89 2.82
N GLY A 225 -0.54 -6.58 3.03
CA GLY A 225 0.57 -5.98 3.76
C GLY A 225 1.85 -5.78 2.97
N GLU A 226 1.88 -6.13 1.68
CA GLU A 226 3.00 -5.80 0.80
C GLU A 226 2.89 -4.36 0.29
N GLU A 227 3.98 -3.60 0.44
CA GLU A 227 4.05 -2.19 0.07
C GLU A 227 3.86 -1.97 -1.44
N SER A 228 3.24 -0.85 -1.79
CA SER A 228 3.04 -0.44 -3.18
C SER A 228 4.09 0.57 -3.63
N ASP A 229 4.66 0.34 -4.80
CA ASP A 229 5.61 1.23 -5.48
C ASP A 229 5.02 1.68 -6.84
N HIS A 230 5.79 2.42 -7.64
CA HIS A 230 5.38 2.98 -8.91
C HIS A 230 4.74 1.96 -9.87
N VAL A 231 5.22 0.71 -9.88
CA VAL A 231 4.66 -0.36 -10.71
C VAL A 231 3.18 -0.60 -10.35
N HIS A 232 2.86 -0.66 -9.06
CA HIS A 232 1.49 -0.84 -8.58
C HIS A 232 0.61 0.35 -8.95
N ILE A 233 1.12 1.58 -8.79
CA ILE A 233 0.36 2.81 -9.09
C ILE A 233 0.01 2.90 -10.57
N ILE A 234 0.99 2.64 -11.46
CA ILE A 234 0.79 2.65 -12.91
C ILE A 234 -0.24 1.60 -13.31
N ALA A 235 -0.07 0.36 -12.85
CA ALA A 235 -0.96 -0.73 -13.21
C ALA A 235 -2.40 -0.48 -12.73
N LEU A 236 -2.58 -0.04 -11.47
CA LEU A 236 -3.91 0.24 -10.94
C LEU A 236 -4.58 1.43 -11.65
N SER A 237 -3.84 2.52 -11.88
CA SER A 237 -4.33 3.70 -12.59
C SER A 237 -4.77 3.36 -14.01
N ASP A 238 -3.96 2.61 -14.76
CA ASP A 238 -4.29 2.18 -16.13
C ASP A 238 -5.48 1.21 -16.15
N ALA A 239 -5.53 0.23 -15.25
CA ALA A 239 -6.59 -0.77 -15.19
C ALA A 239 -7.96 -0.15 -14.92
N LEU A 240 -8.04 0.77 -13.95
CA LEU A 240 -9.28 1.44 -13.57
C LEU A 240 -9.55 2.70 -14.39
N GLY A 241 -8.55 3.23 -15.09
CA GLY A 241 -8.67 4.46 -15.86
C GLY A 241 -8.82 5.71 -14.97
N VAL A 242 -8.26 5.68 -13.76
CA VAL A 242 -8.37 6.76 -12.77
C VAL A 242 -7.02 7.47 -12.62
N PRO A 243 -6.93 8.77 -12.90
CA PRO A 243 -5.68 9.52 -12.75
C PRO A 243 -5.34 9.79 -11.29
N ILE A 244 -4.06 9.62 -10.92
CA ILE A 244 -3.57 9.77 -9.54
C ILE A 244 -2.39 10.76 -9.54
N ARG A 245 -2.41 11.75 -8.65
CA ARG A 245 -1.27 12.62 -8.37
C ARG A 245 -0.60 12.17 -7.08
N VAL A 246 0.72 11.98 -7.10
CA VAL A 246 1.52 11.67 -5.91
C VAL A 246 2.52 12.80 -5.67
N LEU A 247 2.46 13.42 -4.50
CA LEU A 247 3.42 14.43 -4.04
C LEU A 247 4.47 13.78 -3.16
N TYR A 248 5.75 14.03 -3.45
CA TYR A 248 6.87 13.41 -2.76
C TYR A 248 7.43 14.34 -1.70
N LEU A 249 7.21 13.99 -0.43
CA LEU A 249 7.79 14.66 0.71
C LEU A 249 9.08 13.95 1.14
N ASP A 250 10.15 14.29 0.42
CA ASP A 250 11.50 13.78 0.67
C ASP A 250 12.49 14.92 0.97
N ARG A 251 13.74 14.55 1.28
CA ARG A 251 14.83 15.50 1.55
C ARG A 251 15.50 16.03 0.27
N SER A 252 14.98 15.73 -0.92
CA SER A 252 15.55 16.25 -2.16
C SER A 252 15.40 17.76 -2.21
N SER A 253 16.44 18.45 -2.67
CA SER A 253 16.41 19.88 -2.97
C SER A 253 16.89 20.08 -4.40
N CYS A 254 16.31 21.02 -5.14
CA CYS A 254 16.90 21.39 -6.42
C CYS A 254 18.22 22.16 -6.17
N ASP A 255 19.20 21.96 -7.06
CA ASP A 255 20.52 22.62 -6.98
C ASP A 255 20.43 24.16 -7.00
N SER A 256 19.28 24.70 -7.42
CA SER A 256 18.97 26.12 -7.52
C SER A 256 18.62 26.80 -6.19
N GLY A 257 18.57 26.06 -5.08
CA GLY A 257 18.16 26.59 -3.76
C GLY A 257 16.66 26.89 -3.64
N CYS A 258 15.85 26.57 -4.65
CA CYS A 258 14.39 26.67 -4.60
C CYS A 258 13.81 25.39 -3.97
N ILE A 259 13.04 25.53 -2.90
CA ILE A 259 12.39 24.37 -2.28
C ILE A 259 11.04 24.17 -2.95
N SER A 260 10.91 23.11 -3.73
CA SER A 260 9.66 22.67 -4.36
C SER A 260 9.27 21.28 -3.85
N VAL A 261 7.97 21.00 -3.87
CA VAL A 261 7.46 19.65 -3.63
C VAL A 261 7.26 18.99 -4.98
N ASN A 262 8.04 17.95 -5.27
CA ASN A 262 7.92 17.22 -6.52
C ASN A 262 6.61 16.45 -6.54
N HIS A 263 6.01 16.32 -7.72
CA HIS A 263 4.84 15.47 -7.91
C HIS A 263 4.98 14.67 -9.19
N HIS A 264 4.28 13.54 -9.23
CA HIS A 264 4.12 12.73 -10.43
C HIS A 264 2.63 12.48 -10.67
N ASP A 265 2.20 12.68 -11.91
CA ASP A 265 0.84 12.38 -12.35
C ASP A 265 0.84 11.06 -13.11
N PHE A 266 0.12 10.09 -12.57
CA PHE A 266 -0.13 8.81 -13.20
C PHE A 266 -1.46 8.94 -13.95
N VAL A 267 -1.38 9.12 -15.27
CA VAL A 267 -2.54 9.31 -16.15
C VAL A 267 -2.70 8.08 -17.05
N PRO A 268 -3.90 7.50 -17.14
CA PRO A 268 -4.13 6.29 -17.92
C PRO A 268 -3.77 6.42 -19.40
N ALA A 269 -3.11 5.40 -19.96
CA ALA A 269 -2.60 5.40 -21.34
C ALA A 269 -3.68 5.47 -22.45
N SER A 270 -4.95 5.16 -22.15
CA SER A 270 -6.06 5.26 -23.10
C SER A 270 -6.40 6.69 -23.56
N SER A 271 -5.69 7.68 -23.00
CA SER A 271 -5.75 9.09 -23.41
C SER A 271 -5.00 9.38 -24.72
N ASP A 272 -4.10 8.49 -25.16
CA ASP A 272 -3.11 8.77 -26.21
C ASP A 272 -3.09 7.77 -27.37
N VAL A 273 -4.26 7.29 -27.82
CA VAL A 273 -4.35 6.48 -29.04
C VAL A 273 -5.25 7.09 -30.10
N SER A 274 -4.87 8.28 -30.57
CA SER A 274 -5.15 8.78 -31.93
C SER A 274 -4.30 10.03 -32.18
N GLY A 275 -3.38 9.96 -33.14
CA GLY A 275 -2.54 11.09 -33.52
C GLY A 275 -3.33 12.34 -33.88
N ALA A 276 -2.75 13.49 -33.57
CA ALA A 276 -3.15 14.81 -34.05
C ALA A 276 -4.60 15.22 -33.75
N SER A 277 -4.87 15.60 -32.51
CA SER A 277 -5.92 16.56 -32.16
C SER A 277 -5.51 17.28 -30.88
N PHE A 278 -5.15 18.56 -30.99
CA PHE A 278 -4.90 19.48 -29.86
C PHE A 278 -6.23 19.72 -29.09
N GLY A 279 -6.66 18.72 -28.34
CA GLY A 279 -7.91 18.75 -27.57
C GLY A 279 -8.18 17.49 -26.75
N SER A 280 -7.14 16.70 -26.41
CA SER A 280 -7.29 15.71 -25.34
C SER A 280 -7.56 16.48 -24.05
N GLU A 281 -8.74 16.32 -23.47
CA GLU A 281 -9.04 16.84 -22.13
C GLU A 281 -7.94 16.33 -21.21
N ILE A 282 -7.09 17.24 -20.74
CA ILE A 282 -6.08 16.92 -19.74
C ILE A 282 -6.85 16.44 -18.52
N LYS A 283 -6.86 15.13 -18.28
CA LYS A 283 -7.47 14.53 -17.09
C LYS A 283 -6.65 14.96 -15.89
N ILE A 284 -7.07 16.06 -15.25
CA ILE A 284 -6.47 16.54 -14.01
C ILE A 284 -6.75 15.51 -12.92
N PRO A 285 -5.74 14.96 -12.24
CA PRO A 285 -5.96 14.00 -11.16
C PRO A 285 -6.83 14.60 -10.06
N PHE A 286 -7.94 13.93 -9.72
CA PHE A 286 -8.78 14.28 -8.57
C PHE A 286 -8.41 13.50 -7.31
N ILE A 287 -7.62 12.43 -7.44
CA ILE A 287 -6.97 11.75 -6.32
C ILE A 287 -5.58 12.35 -6.15
N THR A 288 -5.33 12.94 -4.97
CA THR A 288 -4.02 13.46 -4.61
C THR A 288 -3.51 12.77 -3.35
N LEU A 289 -2.36 12.10 -3.46
CA LEU A 289 -1.71 11.39 -2.37
C LEU A 289 -0.40 12.09 -1.98
N LEU A 290 -0.09 12.07 -0.69
CA LEU A 290 1.22 12.42 -0.15
C LEU A 290 2.03 11.14 0.04
N TYR A 291 3.15 11.03 -0.66
CA TYR A 291 4.15 10.00 -0.39
C TYR A 291 5.22 10.53 0.57
N ARG A 292 5.42 9.77 1.63
CA ARG A 292 6.58 9.82 2.53
C ARG A 292 7.31 8.48 2.37
N PRO A 293 8.63 8.38 2.62
CA PRO A 293 9.34 7.11 2.46
C PRO A 293 8.62 5.95 3.17
N GLY A 294 8.06 5.01 2.38
CA GLY A 294 7.29 3.85 2.85
C GLY A 294 5.82 4.10 3.21
N HIS A 295 5.23 5.27 2.92
CA HIS A 295 3.88 5.59 3.37
C HIS A 295 3.10 6.55 2.47
N TYR A 296 1.78 6.32 2.35
CA TYR A 296 0.86 7.15 1.60
C TYR A 296 -0.27 7.70 2.48
N ASP A 297 -0.57 8.98 2.33
CA ASP A 297 -1.73 9.66 2.91
C ASP A 297 -2.51 10.39 1.84
N ILE A 298 -3.74 10.81 2.15
CA ILE A 298 -4.60 11.57 1.24
C ILE A 298 -4.42 13.07 1.48
N LEU A 299 -4.27 13.85 0.41
CA LEU A 299 -4.23 15.31 0.46
C LEU A 299 -5.49 15.93 -0.14
N TYR A 300 -6.00 16.95 0.53
CA TYR A 300 -7.17 17.72 0.09
C TYR A 300 -6.72 19.08 -0.43
N PRO A 301 -6.93 19.37 -1.74
CA PRO A 301 -6.62 20.69 -2.29
C PRO A 301 -7.49 21.79 -1.62
N LYS A 302 -7.01 23.03 -1.67
CA LYS A 302 -7.78 24.22 -1.24
C LYS A 302 -8.83 24.63 -2.25
#